data_AF-A0AAN7B259-F1
#
_entry.id   AF-A0AAN7B259-F1
#
_cell.length_a   1.000
_cell.length_b   1.000
_cell.length_c   1.000
_cell.angle_alpha   90.00
_cell.angle_beta   90.00
_cell.angle_gamma   90.00
#
_symmetry.space_group_name_H-M   'P 1'
#
loop_
_entity.id
_entity.type
_entity.pdbx_description
1 polymer ?
#
loop_
_entity_poly.entity_id
_entity_poly.type
_entity_poly.pdbx_seq_one_letter_code
_entity_poly.pdbx_strand_id
1 'polypeptide(L)'
;MLPLCHTHPIRAELGMEAYSRSFFVNEWDRLKGNMPLSLPLLTFIDGFGLFSNTRRSLVGYYVTPANFTAHDRRRRYNTFPILFSPRGSNFNDVVDKLRVLLPLDKGNKVVIKGQEHLLCAFTLCFTEDMPQQSANSSCLQVL
;
A
#
# COMPACT_ATOMS: atom_id res chain seq x y z
N MET A 1 -20.67 -1.12 -5.30
CA MET A 1 -19.25 -0.77 -5.58
C MET A 1 -18.72 -1.78 -6.58
N LEU A 2 -18.24 -1.35 -7.75
CA LEU A 2 -17.66 -2.26 -8.75
C LEU A 2 -16.27 -2.70 -8.23
N PRO A 3 -15.93 -4.01 -8.25
CA PRO A 3 -14.59 -4.46 -7.90
C PRO A 3 -13.53 -3.84 -8.83
N LEU A 4 -12.35 -3.50 -8.29
CA LEU A 4 -11.26 -2.84 -9.04
C LEU A 4 -10.78 -3.65 -10.26
N CYS A 5 -10.98 -4.97 -10.26
CA CYS A 5 -10.70 -5.83 -11.42
C CYS A 5 -11.68 -5.64 -12.59
N HIS A 6 -12.81 -4.96 -12.38
CA HIS A 6 -13.83 -4.65 -13.38
C HIS A 6 -13.88 -3.15 -13.72
N THR A 7 -12.99 -2.34 -13.15
CA THR A 7 -12.86 -0.92 -13.51
C THR A 7 -11.82 -0.76 -14.62
N HIS A 8 -12.14 0.04 -15.63
CA HIS A 8 -11.18 0.46 -16.65
C HIS A 8 -10.46 1.74 -16.21
N PRO A 9 -9.17 1.90 -16.55
CA PRO A 9 -8.27 0.85 -17.06
C PRO A 9 -8.01 -0.25 -16.02
N ILE A 10 -7.87 -1.50 -16.48
CA ILE A 10 -7.50 -2.59 -15.57
C ILE A 10 -6.09 -2.34 -15.02
N ARG A 11 -5.79 -2.83 -13.82
CA ARG A 11 -4.47 -2.60 -13.18
C ARG A 11 -3.28 -2.91 -14.10
N ALA A 12 -3.39 -3.93 -14.96
CA ALA A 12 -2.36 -4.28 -15.92
C ALA A 12 -2.12 -3.18 -16.98
N GLU A 13 -3.18 -2.53 -17.46
CA GLU A 13 -3.10 -1.41 -18.41
C GLU A 13 -2.44 -0.20 -17.76
N LEU A 14 -2.83 0.14 -16.52
CA LEU A 14 -2.17 1.19 -15.73
C LEU A 14 -0.68 0.92 -15.52
N GLY A 15 -0.32 -0.34 -15.26
CA GLY A 15 1.08 -0.74 -15.12
C GLY A 15 1.86 -0.59 -16.43
N MET A 16 1.24 -0.93 -17.56
CA MET A 16 1.83 -0.74 -18.88
C MET A 16 2.00 0.73 -19.25
N GLU A 17 1.04 1.57 -18.90
CA GLU A 17 1.12 3.02 -19.10
C GLU A 17 2.25 3.63 -18.24
N ALA A 18 2.35 3.21 -16.98
CA ALA A 18 3.35 3.73 -16.04
C ALA A 18 4.79 3.27 -16.35
N TYR A 19 4.98 2.01 -16.74
CA TYR A 19 6.32 1.39 -16.84
C TYR A 19 6.73 0.98 -18.24
N SER A 20 5.86 1.15 -19.23
CA SER A 20 5.99 0.69 -20.62
C SER A 20 5.99 -0.83 -20.79
N ARG A 21 5.48 -1.30 -21.93
CA ARG A 21 5.51 -2.73 -22.29
C ARG A 21 6.92 -3.30 -22.40
N SER A 22 7.88 -2.51 -22.88
CA SER A 22 9.26 -2.98 -23.09
C SER A 22 9.93 -3.37 -21.77
N PHE A 23 9.62 -2.70 -20.66
CA PHE A 23 10.09 -3.08 -19.33
C PHE A 23 9.65 -4.49 -18.95
N PHE A 24 8.37 -4.82 -19.13
CA PHE A 24 7.86 -6.15 -18.78
C PHE A 24 8.52 -7.26 -19.61
N VAL A 25 8.63 -7.05 -20.93
CA VAL A 25 9.24 -8.04 -21.84
C VAL A 25 10.75 -8.21 -21.60
N ASN A 26 11.46 -7.11 -21.32
CA ASN A 26 12.92 -7.12 -21.26
C ASN A 26 13.49 -7.31 -19.84
N GLU A 27 12.73 -6.99 -18.79
CA GLU A 27 13.24 -7.05 -17.40
C GLU A 27 12.45 -8.04 -16.54
N TRP A 28 11.11 -8.05 -16.59
CA TRP A 28 10.31 -9.03 -15.84
C TRP A 28 10.41 -10.44 -16.44
N ASP A 29 10.16 -10.57 -17.75
CA ASP A 29 10.14 -11.86 -18.43
C ASP A 29 11.54 -12.44 -18.68
N ARG A 30 12.61 -11.66 -18.49
CA ARG A 30 14.00 -12.16 -18.60
C ARG A 30 14.36 -13.14 -17.49
N LEU A 31 13.72 -13.04 -16.33
CA LEU A 31 13.94 -13.93 -15.20
C LEU A 31 13.21 -15.27 -15.36
N LYS A 32 13.26 -15.88 -16.55
CA LYS A 32 12.52 -17.12 -16.90
C LYS A 32 12.72 -18.30 -15.95
N GLY A 33 13.75 -18.27 -15.09
CA GLY A 33 13.98 -19.26 -14.02
C GLY A 33 13.63 -18.79 -12.60
N ASN A 34 13.55 -17.47 -12.34
CA ASN A 34 13.27 -16.88 -11.03
C ASN A 34 12.02 -16.00 -11.11
N MET A 35 10.86 -16.63 -10.96
CA MET A 35 9.56 -15.95 -10.96
C MET A 35 9.58 -14.68 -10.08
N PRO A 36 9.05 -13.55 -10.58
CA PRO A 36 8.87 -12.35 -9.78
C PRO A 36 8.08 -12.65 -8.51
N LEU A 37 8.56 -12.15 -7.38
CA LEU A 37 7.91 -12.28 -6.09
C LEU A 37 6.99 -11.10 -5.87
N SER A 38 5.73 -11.37 -5.54
CA SER A 38 4.76 -10.34 -5.17
C SER A 38 4.67 -10.20 -3.65
N LEU A 39 4.78 -8.96 -3.16
CA LEU A 39 4.53 -8.58 -1.77
C LEU A 39 3.39 -7.57 -1.72
N PRO A 40 2.12 -8.01 -1.83
CA PRO A 40 0.97 -7.12 -1.63
C PRO A 40 0.99 -6.49 -0.23
N LEU A 41 0.70 -5.20 -0.16
CA LEU A 41 0.69 -4.39 1.06
C LEU A 41 -0.75 -3.93 1.36
N LEU A 42 -1.17 -4.09 2.60
CA LEU A 42 -2.34 -3.44 3.16
C LEU A 42 -1.89 -2.08 3.71
N THR A 43 -2.39 -0.99 3.14
CA THR A 43 -1.97 0.35 3.53
C THR A 43 -3.02 0.95 4.46
N PHE A 44 -2.68 1.15 5.73
CA PHE A 44 -3.55 1.74 6.72
C PHE A 44 -3.29 3.25 6.89
N ILE A 45 -4.35 4.05 6.85
CA ILE A 45 -4.29 5.51 7.00
C ILE A 45 -5.10 5.89 8.24
N ASP A 46 -4.45 6.55 9.20
CA ASP A 46 -5.04 6.88 10.50
C ASP A 46 -4.81 8.34 10.86
N GLY A 47 -5.85 9.00 11.38
CA GLY A 47 -5.78 10.35 11.90
C GLY A 47 -5.66 10.35 13.43
N PHE A 48 -4.48 10.62 13.98
CA PHE A 48 -4.27 10.59 15.43
C PHE A 48 -3.77 11.93 16.00
N GLY A 49 -4.12 12.19 17.27
CA GLY A 49 -3.64 13.33 18.04
C GLY A 49 -2.43 12.96 18.89
N LEU A 50 -1.40 13.83 18.92
CA LEU A 50 -0.16 13.55 19.66
C LEU A 50 -0.32 13.58 21.19
N PHE A 51 -1.23 14.40 21.74
CA PHE A 51 -1.49 14.49 23.20
C PHE A 51 -2.93 14.94 23.50
N SER A 52 -3.41 14.65 24.72
CA SER A 52 -4.75 15.01 25.22
C SER A 52 -5.06 16.52 25.20
N ASN A 53 -4.03 17.37 25.15
CA ASN A 53 -4.18 18.83 25.03
C ASN A 53 -3.89 19.36 23.60
N THR A 54 -3.59 18.47 22.66
CA THR A 54 -3.23 18.81 21.30
C THR A 54 -4.48 18.74 20.43
N ARG A 55 -5.08 19.89 20.12
CA ARG A 55 -6.20 20.04 19.16
C ARG A 55 -5.81 19.79 17.69
N ARG A 56 -4.72 19.07 17.43
CA ARG A 56 -4.11 18.93 16.10
C ARG A 56 -3.94 17.46 15.76
N SER A 57 -4.66 17.02 14.74
CA SER A 57 -4.51 15.69 14.13
C SER A 57 -3.31 15.66 13.19
N LEU A 58 -2.57 14.56 13.24
CA LEU A 58 -1.61 14.12 12.23
C LEU A 58 -2.22 12.94 11.47
N VAL A 59 -1.76 12.72 10.25
CA VAL A 59 -2.14 11.52 9.48
C VAL A 59 -0.95 10.58 9.39
N GLY A 60 -1.10 9.36 9.89
CA GLY A 60 -0.12 8.28 9.76
C GLY A 60 -0.45 7.37 8.60
N TYR A 61 0.56 7.02 7.81
CA TYR A 61 0.50 5.99 6.78
C TYR A 61 1.30 4.79 7.24
N TYR A 62 0.66 3.63 7.28
CA TYR A 62 1.23 2.38 7.74
C TYR A 62 1.06 1.32 6.66
N VAL A 63 2.00 0.38 6.57
CA VAL A 63 1.88 -0.78 5.69
C VAL A 63 2.05 -2.08 6.46
N THR A 64 1.24 -3.06 6.08
CA THR A 64 1.35 -4.43 6.57
C THR A 64 1.34 -5.37 5.37
N PRO A 65 2.32 -6.29 5.25
CA PRO A 65 2.29 -7.33 4.22
C PRO A 65 0.99 -8.14 4.27
N ALA A 66 0.28 -8.24 3.15
CA ALA A 66 -0.97 -8.98 3.06
C ALA A 66 -0.75 -10.51 3.15
N ASN A 67 0.47 -10.98 2.89
CA ASN A 67 0.87 -12.39 2.99
C ASN A 67 0.88 -12.91 4.44
N PHE A 68 0.82 -12.02 5.43
CA PHE A 68 0.75 -12.42 6.83
C PHE A 68 -0.61 -13.02 7.21
N THR A 69 -0.59 -13.97 8.15
CA THR A 69 -1.81 -14.51 8.75
C THR A 69 -2.59 -13.42 9.47
N ALA A 70 -3.89 -13.62 9.72
CA ALA A 70 -4.68 -12.66 10.48
C ALA A 70 -4.10 -12.38 11.88
N HIS A 71 -3.47 -13.39 12.48
CA HIS A 71 -2.77 -13.26 13.77
C HIS A 71 -1.52 -12.38 13.65
N ASP A 72 -0.68 -12.63 12.64
CA ASP A 72 0.55 -11.87 12.43
C ASP A 72 0.28 -10.42 12.03
N ARG A 73 -0.77 -10.16 11.26
CA ARG A 73 -1.19 -8.80 10.88
C ARG A 73 -1.63 -7.94 12.06
N ARG A 74 -2.10 -8.54 13.16
CA ARG A 74 -2.49 -7.79 14.38
C ARG A 74 -1.29 -7.38 15.23
N ARG A 75 -0.11 -7.96 14.98
CA ARG A 75 1.08 -7.67 15.77
C ARG A 75 1.71 -6.37 15.31
N ARG A 76 1.84 -5.40 16.21
CA ARG A 76 2.35 -4.05 15.90
C ARG A 76 3.71 -4.04 15.21
N TYR A 77 4.59 -5.01 15.52
CA TYR A 77 5.91 -5.09 14.89
C TYR A 77 5.86 -5.48 13.40
N ASN A 78 4.73 -5.98 12.91
CA ASN A 78 4.48 -6.30 11.50
C ASN A 78 3.77 -5.16 10.74
N THR A 79 3.56 -4.02 11.41
CA THR A 79 2.98 -2.80 10.83
C THR A 79 4.06 -1.74 10.77
N PHE A 80 4.45 -1.37 9.55
CA PHE A 80 5.56 -0.45 9.31
C PHE A 80 5.03 0.95 9.04
N PRO A 81 5.41 1.97 9.83
CA PRO A 81 5.08 3.36 9.50
C PRO A 81 5.91 3.81 8.29
N ILE A 82 5.24 4.33 7.27
CA ILE A 82 5.88 4.90 6.07
C ILE A 82 6.05 6.41 6.22
N LEU A 83 4.98 7.10 6.60
CA LEU A 83 4.93 8.55 6.55
C LEU A 83 4.02 9.09 7.64
N PHE A 84 4.42 10.20 8.24
CA PHE A 84 3.57 11.04 9.07
C PHE A 84 3.35 12.36 8.36
N SER A 85 2.11 12.65 7.99
CA SER A 85 1.77 13.92 7.38
C SER A 85 1.49 14.99 8.45
N PRO A 86 2.15 16.16 8.37
CA PRO A 86 1.86 17.29 9.24
C PRO A 86 0.42 17.81 9.09
N ARG A 87 -0.10 18.44 10.13
CA ARG A 87 -1.41 19.09 10.10
C ARG A 87 -1.52 20.04 8.90
N GLY A 88 -2.64 19.95 8.16
CA GLY A 88 -2.97 20.89 7.09
C GLY A 88 -2.13 20.70 5.83
N SER A 89 -1.36 19.60 5.74
CA SER A 89 -0.74 19.16 4.51
C SER A 89 -1.80 19.00 3.42
N ASN A 90 -1.53 19.52 2.24
CA ASN A 90 -2.35 19.21 1.07
C ASN A 90 -2.21 17.71 0.77
N PHE A 91 -3.33 17.01 0.61
CA PHE A 91 -3.34 15.59 0.25
C PHE A 91 -2.46 15.30 -0.98
N ASN A 92 -2.48 16.19 -1.97
CA ASN A 92 -1.65 16.07 -3.16
C ASN A 92 -0.15 16.09 -2.84
N ASP A 93 0.28 16.95 -1.91
CA ASP A 93 1.69 17.01 -1.49
C ASP A 93 2.11 15.70 -0.81
N VAL A 94 1.23 15.11 -0.01
CA VAL A 94 1.46 13.83 0.67
C VAL A 94 1.59 12.69 -0.34
N VAL A 95 0.67 12.62 -1.30
CA VAL A 95 0.71 11.65 -2.40
C VAL A 95 1.97 11.82 -3.24
N ASP A 96 2.38 13.06 -3.51
CA ASP A 96 3.62 13.34 -4.22
C ASP A 96 4.87 12.87 -3.45
N LYS A 97 4.85 12.94 -2.11
CA LYS A 97 5.92 12.34 -1.29
C LYS A 97 5.87 10.81 -1.29
N LEU A 98 4.70 10.19 -1.44
CA LEU A 98 4.58 8.73 -1.56
C LEU A 98 5.13 8.19 -2.90
N ARG A 99 5.44 9.04 -3.89
CA ARG A 99 6.09 8.63 -5.14
C ARG A 99 7.44 7.92 -4.91
N VAL A 100 8.07 8.09 -3.75
CA VAL A 100 9.27 7.32 -3.36
C VAL A 100 9.03 5.81 -3.33
N LEU A 101 7.77 5.36 -3.27
CA LEU A 101 7.37 3.96 -3.29
C LEU A 101 7.17 3.41 -4.71
N LEU A 102 7.12 4.25 -5.75
CA LEU A 102 6.95 3.80 -7.15
C LEU A 102 7.99 2.75 -7.60
N PRO A 103 9.27 2.82 -7.21
CA PRO A 103 10.23 1.75 -7.52
C PRO A 103 9.84 0.38 -6.93
N LEU A 104 9.16 0.36 -5.77
CA LEU A 104 8.67 -0.88 -5.17
C LEU A 104 7.54 -1.50 -6.00
N ASP A 105 6.64 -0.67 -6.52
CA ASP A 105 5.57 -1.10 -7.44
C ASP A 105 6.15 -1.62 -8.76
N LYS A 106 7.19 -0.97 -9.30
CA LYS A 106 7.88 -1.41 -10.52
C LYS A 106 8.58 -2.77 -10.37
N GLY A 107 9.07 -3.04 -9.17
CA GLY A 107 9.84 -4.24 -8.85
C GLY A 107 11.34 -3.93 -8.67
N ASN A 108 11.89 -4.34 -7.54
CA ASN A 108 13.28 -4.18 -7.19
C ASN A 108 14.02 -5.53 -7.19
N LYS A 109 15.25 -5.54 -7.68
CA LYS A 109 16.12 -6.72 -7.62
C LYS A 109 16.61 -6.91 -6.20
N VAL A 110 16.32 -8.06 -5.61
CA VAL A 110 16.70 -8.42 -4.25
C VAL A 110 17.36 -9.80 -4.26
N VAL A 111 18.38 -9.97 -3.42
CA VAL A 111 19.03 -11.27 -3.25
C VAL A 111 18.42 -11.97 -2.05
N ILE A 112 17.70 -13.07 -2.29
CA ILE A 112 17.09 -13.88 -1.24
C ILE A 112 17.75 -15.26 -1.29
N LYS A 113 18.35 -15.68 -0.17
CA LYS A 113 19.07 -16.98 -0.06
C LYS A 113 20.11 -17.21 -1.18
N GLY A 114 20.79 -16.14 -1.61
CA GLY A 114 21.82 -16.20 -2.65
C GLY A 114 21.29 -16.22 -4.10
N GLN A 115 19.97 -16.13 -4.32
CA GLN A 115 19.36 -16.02 -5.63
C GLN A 115 18.81 -14.62 -5.86
N GLU A 116 19.01 -14.08 -7.07
CA GLU A 116 18.41 -12.80 -7.47
C GLU A 116 16.93 -13.00 -7.82
N HIS A 117 16.07 -12.26 -7.14
CA HIS A 117 14.64 -12.21 -7.40
C HIS A 117 14.22 -10.78 -7.71
N LEU A 118 13.19 -10.64 -8.53
CA LEU A 118 12.50 -9.37 -8.69
C LEU A 118 11.32 -9.32 -7.72
N LEU A 119 11.39 -8.45 -6.73
CA LEU A 119 10.35 -8.26 -5.73
C LEU A 119 9.51 -7.03 -6.06
N CYS A 120 8.23 -7.24 -6.32
CA CYS A 120 7.24 -6.21 -6.54
C CYS A 120 6.39 -6.05 -5.27
N ALA A 121 6.53 -4.91 -4.59
CA ALA A 121 5.75 -4.59 -3.39
C ALA A 121 4.78 -3.46 -3.70
N PHE A 122 3.49 -3.75 -3.60
CA PHE A 122 2.46 -2.85 -4.08
C PHE A 122 1.28 -2.74 -3.13
N THR A 123 0.63 -1.57 -3.10
CA THR A 123 -0.60 -1.42 -2.32
C THR A 123 -1.73 -2.23 -2.97
N LEU A 124 -2.25 -3.20 -2.20
CA LEU A 124 -3.39 -4.02 -2.59
C LEU A 124 -4.70 -3.29 -2.29
N CYS A 125 -4.80 -2.70 -1.10
CA CYS A 125 -5.92 -1.86 -0.70
C CYS A 125 -5.48 -0.82 0.32
N PHE A 126 -6.22 0.29 0.33
CA PHE A 126 -6.16 1.28 1.39
C PHE A 126 -7.27 0.96 2.41
N THR A 127 -6.87 0.84 3.66
CA THR A 127 -7.76 0.73 4.81
C THR A 127 -7.64 2.05 5.56
N GLU A 128 -8.71 2.80 5.70
CA GLU A 128 -8.69 4.02 6.50
C GLU A 128 -9.60 3.82 7.69
N ASP A 129 -9.39 4.59 8.77
CA ASP A 129 -10.48 4.87 9.74
C ASP A 129 -11.50 5.83 9.09
N MET A 130 -12.02 5.41 7.94
CA MET A 130 -12.93 6.19 7.13
C MET A 130 -14.28 6.22 7.86
N PRO A 131 -15.00 7.36 7.87
CA PRO A 131 -16.40 7.41 8.30
C PRO A 131 -17.25 6.34 7.61
N GLN A 132 -16.88 5.93 6.38
CA GLN A 132 -17.51 4.85 5.66
C GLN A 132 -17.24 3.46 6.26
N GLN A 133 -16.08 3.18 6.86
CA GLN A 133 -15.87 1.95 7.63
C GLN A 133 -16.61 2.00 8.97
N SER A 134 -16.71 3.15 9.65
CA SER A 134 -17.58 3.32 10.82
C SER A 134 -19.05 3.09 10.46
N ALA A 135 -19.53 3.65 9.34
CA ALA A 135 -20.88 3.46 8.83
C ALA A 135 -21.13 2.02 8.33
N ASN A 136 -20.15 1.36 7.72
CA ASN A 136 -20.26 -0.05 7.33
C ASN A 136 -20.10 -1.02 8.52
N SER A 137 -19.41 -0.59 9.57
CA SER A 137 -19.27 -1.32 10.85
C SER A 137 -20.35 -0.93 11.84
N SER A 138 -21.41 -0.23 11.39
CA SER A 138 -22.51 0.20 12.23
C SER A 138 -23.25 -1.00 12.81
N CYS A 139 -22.78 -1.45 13.97
CA CYS A 139 -23.65 -1.55 15.14
C CYS A 139 -24.11 -0.12 15.52
N LEU A 140 -25.12 0.39 14.82
CA LEU A 140 -26.05 1.43 15.29
C LEU A 140 -27.34 0.65 15.62
N GLN A 141 -28.06 0.79 16.74
CA GLN A 141 -28.09 1.79 17.80
C GLN A 141 -29.10 1.27 18.87
N VAL A 142 -28.69 1.02 20.12
CA VAL A 142 -29.61 1.01 21.28
C VAL A 142 -28.87 1.58 22.48
N LEU A 143 -28.98 2.90 22.64
CA LEU A 143 -29.24 3.59 23.90
C LEU A 143 -30.03 4.86 23.55
#